data_AF-P52158-F1
#
_entry.id   AF-P52158-F1
#
_cell.length_a   1.000
_cell.length_b   1.000
_cell.length_c   1.000
_cell.angle_alpha   90.00
_cell.angle_beta   90.00
_cell.angle_gamma   90.00
#
_symmetry.space_group_name_H-M   'P 1'
#
loop_
_entity.id
_entity.type
_entity.pdbx_description
1 polymer ?
#
loop_
_entity_poly.entity_id
_entity_poly.type
_entity_poly.pdbx_seq_one_letter_code
_entity_poly.pdbx_strand_id
1 'polypeptide(L)' 'MNLTDLKRKTAADLAVICQDMGLEGTARQKKQEIIFNILNARAQCDAIYGEGVLEILQ' A
#
# COMPACT_ATOMS: atom_id res chain seq x y z
N MET A 1 9.67 2.41 -1.89
CA MET A 1 8.29 2.95 -1.92
C MET A 1 7.87 3.40 -0.51
N ASN A 2 7.13 4.50 -0.35
CA ASN A 2 6.79 5.05 0.98
C ASN A 2 5.31 4.79 1.36
N LEU A 3 5.08 4.20 2.54
CA LEU A 3 3.75 3.90 3.09
C LEU A 3 2.90 5.16 3.30
N THR A 4 3.48 6.25 3.79
CA THR A 4 2.76 7.51 4.05
C THR A 4 2.22 8.11 2.76
N ASP A 5 2.99 8.03 1.67
CA ASP A 5 2.55 8.52 0.36
C ASP A 5 1.37 7.72 -0.18
N LEU A 6 1.40 6.39 -0.03
CA LEU A 6 0.27 5.53 -0.41
C LEU A 6 -0.98 5.82 0.44
N LYS A 7 -0.81 6.08 1.74
CA LYS A 7 -1.93 6.44 2.62
C LYS A 7 -2.60 7.76 2.22
N ARG A 8 -1.90 8.69 1.58
CA ARG A 8 -2.46 9.98 1.10
C ARG A 8 -3.29 9.85 -0.18
N LYS A 9 -3.06 8.81 -1.00
CA LYS A 9 -3.80 8.56 -2.24
C LYS A 9 -5.23 8.12 -1.98
N THR A 10 -6.13 8.35 -2.94
CA THR A 10 -7.50 7.83 -2.85
C THR A 10 -7.53 6.32 -3.09
N ALA A 11 -8.61 5.64 -2.69
CA ALA A 11 -8.76 4.22 -3.00
C ALA A 11 -8.79 3.95 -4.51
N ALA A 12 -9.36 4.88 -5.30
CA ALA A 12 -9.38 4.80 -6.75
C ALA A 12 -7.95 4.87 -7.34
N ASP A 13 -7.14 5.84 -6.90
CA ASP A 13 -5.74 5.96 -7.35
C ASP A 13 -4.93 4.71 -7.02
N LEU A 14 -5.15 4.13 -5.83
CA LEU A 14 -4.46 2.90 -5.41
C LEU A 14 -4.92 1.68 -6.22
N ALA A 15 -6.20 1.60 -6.57
CA ALA A 15 -6.72 0.53 -7.42
C ALA A 15 -6.10 0.57 -8.83
N VAL A 16 -5.90 1.77 -9.39
CA VAL A 16 -5.18 1.96 -10.66
C VAL A 16 -3.74 1.47 -10.54
N ILE A 17 -3.03 1.83 -9.47
CA ILE A 17 -1.65 1.34 -9.23
C ILE A 17 -1.63 -0.19 -9.13
N CYS A 18 -2.60 -0.81 -8.46
CA CYS A 18 -2.73 -2.27 -8.43
C CYS A 18 -2.92 -2.86 -9.83
N GLN A 19 -3.83 -2.30 -10.63
CA GLN A 19 -4.03 -2.76 -12.02
C GLN A 19 -2.76 -2.64 -12.86
N ASP A 20 -2.04 -1.52 -12.74
CA ASP A 20 -0.78 -1.31 -13.46
C ASP A 20 0.31 -2.30 -13.03
N MET A 21 0.25 -2.78 -11.77
CA MET A 21 1.14 -3.82 -11.23
C MET A 21 0.67 -5.25 -11.54
N GLY A 22 -0.46 -5.42 -12.24
CA GLY A 22 -1.05 -6.74 -12.51
C GLY A 22 -1.71 -7.41 -11.30
N LEU A 23 -2.05 -6.64 -10.26
CA LEU A 23 -2.72 -7.13 -9.06
C LEU A 23 -4.26 -7.09 -9.24
N GLU A 24 -4.85 -8.27 -9.44
CA GLU A 24 -6.29 -8.44 -9.63
C GLU A 24 -7.07 -8.48 -8.30
N GLY A 25 -8.40 -8.31 -8.38
CA GLY A 25 -9.31 -8.49 -7.24
C GLY A 25 -9.33 -7.36 -6.21
N THR A 26 -8.69 -6.22 -6.48
CA THR A 26 -8.52 -5.12 -5.50
C THR A 26 -9.70 -4.16 -5.43
N ALA A 27 -10.62 -4.17 -6.41
CA ALA A 27 -11.72 -3.21 -6.51
C ALA A 27 -12.71 -3.22 -5.31
N ARG A 28 -12.83 -4.33 -4.59
CA ARG A 28 -13.71 -4.48 -3.40
C ARG A 28 -12.96 -4.46 -2.07
N GLN A 29 -11.64 -4.35 -2.12
CA GLN A 29 -10.80 -4.39 -0.93
C GLN A 29 -10.85 -3.05 -0.19
N LYS A 30 -10.63 -3.12 1.13
CA LYS A 30 -10.45 -1.90 1.92
C LYS A 30 -9.17 -1.20 1.47
N LYS A 31 -9.13 0.13 1.55
CA LYS A 31 -7.94 0.92 1.21
C LYS A 31 -6.64 0.39 1.84
N GLN A 32 -6.71 -0.08 3.09
CA GLN A 32 -5.56 -0.66 3.78
C GLN A 32 -5.06 -1.97 3.15
N GLU A 33 -5.97 -2.84 2.70
CA GLU A 33 -5.64 -4.08 2.01
C GLU A 33 -5.02 -3.79 0.63
N ILE A 34 -5.54 -2.81 -0.10
CA ILE A 34 -4.96 -2.37 -1.39
C ILE A 34 -3.53 -1.86 -1.18
N ILE A 35 -3.31 -1.00 -0.17
CA ILE A 35 -1.96 -0.51 0.19
C ILE A 35 -1.04 -1.67 0.52
N PHE A 36 -1.50 -2.65 1.30
CA PHE A 36 -0.70 -3.82 1.65
C PHE A 36 -0.31 -4.61 0.40
N ASN A 37 -1.23 -4.84 -0.54
CA ASN A 37 -0.95 -5.58 -1.77
C ASN A 37 0.09 -4.87 -2.66
N ILE A 38 -0.02 -3.54 -2.81
CA ILE A 38 0.97 -2.72 -3.53
C ILE A 38 2.35 -2.86 -2.89
N LEU A 39 2.42 -2.71 -1.57
CA LEU A 39 3.67 -2.81 -0.82
C LEU A 39 4.27 -4.21 -0.93
N ASN A 40 3.46 -5.25 -0.72
CA ASN A 40 3.90 -6.64 -0.78
C ASN A 40 4.46 -7.00 -2.16
N ALA A 41 3.81 -6.55 -3.24
CA ALA A 41 4.30 -6.76 -4.60
C ALA A 41 5.61 -6.02 -4.87
N ARG A 42 5.79 -4.80 -4.33
CA ARG A 42 7.02 -4.02 -4.55
C ARG A 42 8.19 -4.45 -3.66
N ALA A 43 7.91 -5.03 -2.48
CA ALA A 43 8.90 -5.50 -1.52
C ALA A 43 9.91 -6.51 -2.12
N GLN A 44 9.50 -7.23 -3.17
CA GLN A 44 10.35 -8.21 -3.83
C GLN A 44 11.50 -7.58 -4.63
N CYS A 45 11.38 -6.29 -5.01
CA CYS A 45 12.36 -5.60 -5.85
C CYS A 45 13.03 -4.42 -5.13
N ASP A 46 12.29 -3.66 -4.33
CA ASP A 46 12.78 -2.42 -3.72
C ASP A 46 12.47 -2.35 -2.22
N ALA A 47 13.30 -1.58 -1.50
CA ALA A 47 13.05 -1.24 -0.11
C ALA A 47 11.74 -0.42 0.08
N ILE A 48 11.06 -0.72 1.17
CA ILE A 48 9.84 -0.03 1.62
C ILE A 48 10.19 0.82 2.83
N TYR A 49 9.70 2.06 2.82
CA TYR A 49 9.90 3.04 3.88
C TYR A 49 8.55 3.41 4.49
N GLY A 50 8.55 3.68 5.79
CA GLY A 50 7.39 4.17 6.51
C GLY A 50 7.84 5.00 7.70
N GLU A 51 6.97 5.91 8.12
CA GLU A 51 7.16 6.75 9.30
C GLU A 51 5.94 6.61 10.22
N GLY A 52 6.14 6.92 11.49
CA GLY A 52 5.10 6.85 12.51
C GLY A 52 5.63 7.29 13.87
N VAL A 53 4.74 7.36 14.84
CA VAL A 53 5.08 7.60 16.24
C VAL A 53 5.21 6.25 16.94
N LEU A 54 6.32 6.03 17.65
CA LEU A 54 6.54 4.81 18.43
C LEU A 54 5.59 4.79 19.64
N GLU A 55 4.84 3.70 19.77
CA GLU A 55 3.95 3.44 20.91
C GLU A 55 4.44 2.18 21.64
N ILE A 56 4.68 2.29 22.96
CA ILE A 56 5.12 1.17 23.81
C ILE A 56 3.90 0.62 24.54
N LEU A 57 3.55 -0.64 24.26
CA LEU A 57 2.43 -1.33 24.90
C LEU A 57 2.82 -1.82 26.31
N GLN A 58 1.86 -1.86 27.24
CA GLN A 58 2.04 -2.38 28.61
C GLN A 58 1.93 -3.90 28.67
#